data_AF-A2DA73-F1
#
_entry.id   AF-A2DA73-F1
#
_cell.length_a   1.000
_cell.length_b   1.000
_cell.length_c   1.000
_cell.angle_alpha   90.00
_cell.angle_beta   90.00
_cell.angle_gamma   90.00
#
_symmetry.space_group_name_H-M   'P 1'
#
loop_
_entity.id
_entity.type
_entity.pdbx_description
1 polymer ?
#
loop_
_entity_poly.entity_id
_entity_poly.type
_entity_poly.pdbx_seq_one_letter_code
_entity_poly.pdbx_strand_id
1 'polypeptide(L)'
;MIFLFYQDIIFDKGGYKEETIKLRPSLYDIECFGAQGGTSYSYTNRDTYTKLKNGGPGSYAHAKIKVAYSNISLSVEIGAQGYTDSGGQPDGGDPAKYDTYPIKKPGGGGGSSRVSLGDIPLIVAAGGSGASITRDGSPGGGNNTCFYKERGNDNYFETSEKKYMTEDRNGGPGKKGLVII
;
A
#
# COMPACT_ATOMS: atom_id res chain seq x y z
N MET A 1 -38.62 -8.08 -0.47
CA MET A 1 -37.53 -9.08 -0.32
C MET A 1 -36.23 -8.38 -0.70
N ILE A 2 -35.36 -8.11 0.28
CA ILE A 2 -34.05 -7.49 0.05
C ILE A 2 -33.03 -8.63 0.06
N PHE A 3 -32.38 -8.85 -1.07
CA PHE A 3 -31.20 -9.70 -1.13
C PHE A 3 -29.97 -8.82 -1.04
N LEU A 4 -29.13 -9.09 -0.05
CA LEU A 4 -27.85 -8.42 0.14
C LEU A 4 -26.76 -9.39 -0.31
N PHE A 5 -26.22 -9.20 -1.50
CA PHE A 5 -25.08 -9.96 -2.00
C PHE A 5 -23.81 -9.17 -1.67
N TYR A 6 -23.12 -9.56 -0.60
CA TYR A 6 -21.71 -9.19 -0.43
C TYR A 6 -20.88 -10.13 -1.29
N GLN A 7 -20.08 -9.59 -2.20
CA GLN A 7 -19.11 -10.35 -2.96
C GLN A 7 -17.73 -9.82 -2.57
N ASP A 8 -17.03 -10.57 -1.73
CA ASP A 8 -15.66 -10.28 -1.38
C ASP A 8 -14.77 -10.72 -2.54
N ILE A 9 -14.13 -9.77 -3.21
CA ILE A 9 -13.10 -10.07 -4.20
C ILE A 9 -11.76 -9.88 -3.47
N ILE A 10 -11.32 -10.95 -2.80
CA ILE A 10 -10.04 -10.96 -2.11
C ILE A 10 -8.97 -11.28 -3.14
N PHE A 11 -8.07 -10.32 -3.37
CA PHE A 11 -6.86 -10.56 -4.12
C PHE A 11 -5.68 -10.76 -3.15
N ASP A 12 -5.55 -11.98 -2.65
CA ASP A 12 -4.44 -12.39 -1.77
C ASP A 12 -3.37 -13.13 -2.59
N LYS A 13 -2.60 -12.38 -3.38
CA LYS A 13 -1.45 -12.94 -4.12
C LYS A 13 -0.22 -12.09 -3.88
N GLY A 14 0.90 -12.74 -3.59
CA GLY A 14 2.21 -12.09 -3.64
C GLY A 14 2.57 -11.72 -5.08
N GLY A 15 3.05 -10.49 -5.26
CA GLY A 15 3.49 -9.98 -6.56
C GLY A 15 2.51 -8.98 -7.19
N TYR A 16 3.02 -8.27 -8.20
CA TYR A 16 2.27 -7.21 -8.87
C TYR A 16 1.19 -7.81 -9.78
N LYS A 17 0.01 -7.20 -9.80
CA LYS A 17 -1.09 -7.68 -10.62
C LYS A 17 -2.02 -6.53 -11.00
N GLU A 18 -2.46 -6.55 -12.25
CA GLU A 18 -3.54 -5.70 -12.75
C GLU A 18 -4.71 -6.58 -13.20
N GLU A 19 -5.92 -6.21 -12.83
CA GLU A 19 -7.14 -6.84 -13.32
C GLU A 19 -8.25 -5.82 -13.59
N THR A 20 -9.20 -6.19 -14.44
CA THR A 20 -10.43 -5.43 -14.64
C THR A 20 -11.61 -6.23 -14.12
N ILE A 21 -12.34 -5.67 -13.15
CA ILE A 21 -13.56 -6.27 -12.60
C ILE A 21 -14.79 -5.52 -13.12
N LYS A 22 -15.86 -6.25 -13.44
CA LYS A 22 -17.15 -5.66 -13.83
C LYS A 22 -18.13 -5.71 -12.66
N LEU A 23 -18.45 -4.55 -12.11
CA LEU A 23 -19.46 -4.41 -11.05
C LEU A 23 -20.84 -4.19 -11.68
N ARG A 24 -21.84 -4.88 -11.15
CA ARG A 24 -23.26 -4.67 -11.50
C ARG A 24 -23.87 -3.60 -10.58
N PRO A 25 -25.07 -3.07 -10.86
CA PRO A 25 -25.75 -2.19 -9.91
C PRO A 25 -25.91 -2.84 -8.53
N SER A 26 -25.22 -2.30 -7.51
CA SER A 26 -25.25 -2.75 -6.11
C SER A 26 -24.49 -1.76 -5.21
N LEU A 27 -24.50 -2.02 -3.90
CA LEU A 27 -23.56 -1.44 -2.95
C LEU A 27 -22.36 -2.38 -2.80
N TYR A 28 -21.16 -1.83 -2.88
CA TYR A 28 -19.90 -2.55 -2.72
C TYR A 28 -19.10 -1.99 -1.55
N ASP A 29 -18.37 -2.89 -0.90
CA ASP A 29 -17.40 -2.58 0.12
C ASP A 29 -16.01 -2.98 -0.41
N ILE A 30 -15.07 -2.03 -0.45
CA ILE A 30 -13.77 -2.23 -1.10
C ILE A 30 -12.67 -1.95 -0.08
N GLU A 31 -11.78 -2.92 0.05
CA GLU A 31 -10.59 -2.87 0.88
C GLU A 31 -9.35 -2.96 0.00
N CYS A 32 -8.34 -2.16 0.33
CA CYS A 32 -7.06 -2.12 -0.36
C CYS A 32 -5.92 -2.06 0.65
N PHE A 33 -4.87 -2.84 0.40
CA PHE A 33 -3.65 -2.84 1.21
C PHE A 33 -2.47 -2.53 0.31
N GLY A 34 -1.69 -1.51 0.64
CA GLY A 34 -0.42 -1.25 -0.03
C GLY A 34 0.60 -2.33 0.31
N ALA A 35 1.59 -2.53 -0.55
CA ALA A 35 2.60 -3.52 -0.29
C ALA A 35 3.57 -3.09 0.81
N GLN A 36 4.15 -4.07 1.51
CA GLN A 36 5.25 -3.81 2.43
C GLN A 36 6.50 -3.33 1.67
N GLY A 37 7.27 -2.45 2.27
CA GLY A 37 8.63 -2.15 1.82
C GLY A 37 9.56 -3.35 1.93
N GLY A 38 10.63 -3.32 1.15
CA GLY A 38 11.71 -4.29 1.16
C GLY A 38 12.48 -4.30 2.49
N THR A 39 12.93 -5.49 2.86
CA THR A 39 13.84 -5.72 4.00
C THR A 39 15.28 -5.37 3.62
N SER A 40 16.07 -4.86 4.58
CA SER A 40 17.50 -4.66 4.40
C SER A 40 18.33 -5.85 4.89
N TYR A 41 19.46 -6.09 4.24
CA TYR A 41 20.32 -7.24 4.48
C TYR A 41 21.80 -6.85 4.56
N SER A 42 22.57 -7.60 5.35
CA SER A 42 24.03 -7.61 5.34
C SER A 42 24.54 -8.91 4.73
N TYR A 43 25.58 -8.79 3.89
CA TYR A 43 26.27 -9.91 3.28
C TYR A 43 27.57 -10.18 4.03
N THR A 44 27.66 -11.31 4.73
CA THR A 44 28.90 -11.72 5.41
C THR A 44 29.79 -12.55 4.48
N ASN A 45 29.20 -13.23 3.49
CA ASN A 45 29.81 -13.86 2.32
C ASN A 45 28.75 -13.97 1.20
N ARG A 46 29.07 -14.52 0.01
CA ARG A 46 28.14 -14.56 -1.14
C ARG A 46 26.82 -15.32 -0.89
N ASP A 47 26.79 -16.20 0.11
CA ASP A 47 25.68 -17.15 0.31
C ASP A 47 24.91 -16.95 1.62
N THR A 48 25.40 -16.09 2.53
CA THR A 48 24.77 -15.87 3.85
C THR A 48 24.22 -14.46 3.96
N TYR A 49 22.89 -14.39 4.11
CA TYR A 49 22.13 -13.15 4.25
C TYR A 49 21.71 -12.99 5.71
N THR A 50 22.13 -11.91 6.35
CA THR A 50 21.60 -11.52 7.65
C THR A 50 20.62 -10.37 7.46
N LYS A 51 19.34 -10.63 7.74
CA LYS A 51 18.30 -9.60 7.81
C LYS A 51 18.68 -8.56 8.86
N LEU A 52 18.68 -7.29 8.49
CA LEU A 52 19.01 -6.18 9.39
C LEU A 52 17.75 -5.49 9.91
N LYS A 53 16.91 -4.98 8.99
CA LYS A 53 15.72 -4.19 9.30
C LYS A 53 14.57 -4.53 8.36
N ASN A 54 13.35 -4.42 8.86
CA ASN A 54 12.12 -4.65 8.11
C ASN A 54 11.74 -3.42 7.28
N GLY A 55 11.22 -3.64 6.08
CA GLY A 55 10.53 -2.55 5.37
C GLY A 55 9.23 -2.20 6.07
N GLY A 56 8.79 -0.96 5.89
CA GLY A 56 7.58 -0.45 6.53
C GLY A 56 6.34 -1.13 5.96
N PRO A 57 5.27 -1.29 6.77
CA PRO A 57 4.02 -1.85 6.27
C PRO A 57 3.38 -0.90 5.25
N GLY A 58 2.67 -1.45 4.27
CA GLY A 58 1.79 -0.63 3.44
C GLY A 58 0.57 -0.14 4.22
N SER A 59 -0.07 0.89 3.71
CA SER A 59 -1.30 1.43 4.30
C SER A 59 -2.51 0.56 3.97
N TYR A 60 -3.58 0.74 4.74
CA TYR A 60 -4.91 0.25 4.42
C TYR A 60 -5.77 1.40 3.89
N ALA A 61 -6.68 1.08 2.97
CA ALA A 61 -7.71 1.99 2.54
C ALA A 61 -9.03 1.23 2.40
N HIS A 62 -10.11 1.88 2.81
CA HIS A 62 -11.47 1.36 2.77
C HIS A 62 -12.43 2.34 2.11
N ALA A 63 -13.33 1.86 1.25
CA ALA A 63 -14.36 2.69 0.64
C ALA A 63 -15.64 1.90 0.32
N LYS A 64 -16.79 2.57 0.45
CA LYS A 64 -18.09 2.05 -0.01
C LYS A 64 -18.47 2.74 -1.31
N ILE A 65 -18.85 1.95 -2.31
CA ILE A 65 -19.23 2.44 -3.63
C ILE A 65 -20.63 1.96 -3.96
N LYS A 66 -21.48 2.86 -4.45
CA LYS A 66 -22.80 2.52 -5.00
C LYS A 66 -22.74 2.58 -6.52
N VAL A 67 -23.10 1.49 -7.17
CA VAL A 67 -23.31 1.42 -8.62
C VAL A 67 -24.81 1.46 -8.85
N ALA A 68 -25.33 2.52 -9.49
CA ALA A 68 -26.77 2.78 -9.51
C ALA A 68 -27.51 2.20 -10.73
N TYR A 69 -26.98 2.33 -11.94
CA TYR A 69 -27.79 2.17 -13.15
C TYR A 69 -27.28 1.10 -14.13
N SER A 70 -25.97 1.05 -14.38
CA SER A 70 -25.37 0.11 -15.35
C SER A 70 -24.12 -0.53 -14.80
N ASN A 71 -23.69 -1.61 -15.44
CA ASN A 71 -22.42 -2.24 -15.09
C ASN A 71 -21.28 -1.23 -15.30
N ILE A 72 -20.34 -1.18 -14.36
CA ILE A 72 -19.11 -0.40 -14.47
C ILE A 72 -17.90 -1.34 -14.48
N SER A 73 -16.86 -0.98 -15.21
CA SER A 73 -15.59 -1.71 -15.18
C SER A 73 -14.61 -0.92 -14.32
N LEU A 74 -14.07 -1.57 -13.29
CA LEU A 74 -13.01 -1.01 -12.45
C LEU A 74 -11.70 -1.70 -12.77
N SER A 75 -10.63 -0.92 -12.83
CA SER A 75 -9.27 -1.43 -12.84
C SER A 75 -8.80 -1.59 -11.40
N VAL A 76 -8.25 -2.75 -11.08
CA VAL A 76 -7.65 -3.09 -9.79
C VAL A 76 -6.17 -3.33 -10.03
N GLU A 77 -5.34 -2.60 -9.32
CA GLU A 77 -3.89 -2.74 -9.37
C GLU A 77 -3.38 -3.05 -7.97
N ILE A 78 -2.63 -4.15 -7.85
CA ILE A 78 -2.15 -4.69 -6.58
C ILE A 78 -0.66 -4.44 -6.50
N GLY A 79 -0.27 -3.69 -5.47
CA GLY A 79 1.11 -3.37 -5.20
C GLY A 79 1.93 -4.60 -4.84
N ALA A 80 3.20 -4.58 -5.26
CA ALA A 80 4.20 -5.57 -4.90
C ALA A 80 5.23 -4.95 -3.96
N GLN A 81 5.83 -5.81 -3.13
CA GLN A 81 6.97 -5.42 -2.30
C GLN A 81 8.21 -5.17 -3.18
N GLY A 82 8.97 -4.12 -2.86
CA GLY A 82 10.28 -3.87 -3.47
C GLY A 82 11.34 -4.86 -2.99
N TYR A 83 12.31 -5.16 -3.85
CA TYR A 83 13.38 -6.11 -3.57
C TYR A 83 14.75 -5.45 -3.76
N THR A 84 15.57 -5.46 -2.71
CA THR A 84 16.99 -5.03 -2.60
C THR A 84 17.43 -3.74 -3.28
N ASP A 85 17.28 -3.64 -4.59
CA ASP A 85 17.77 -2.60 -5.48
C ASP A 85 16.66 -2.03 -6.37
N SER A 86 15.43 -2.51 -6.20
CA SER A 86 14.25 -2.06 -6.92
C SER A 86 13.10 -1.73 -5.97
N GLY A 87 12.43 -0.64 -6.26
CA GLY A 87 11.12 -0.32 -5.71
C GLY A 87 10.06 -1.33 -6.17
N GLY A 88 9.06 -1.50 -5.33
CA GLY A 88 7.91 -2.37 -5.56
C GLY A 88 6.96 -1.73 -6.55
N GLN A 89 6.45 -2.50 -7.49
CA GLN A 89 5.48 -1.98 -8.46
C GLN A 89 4.13 -1.67 -7.78
N PRO A 90 3.39 -0.65 -8.23
CA PRO A 90 3.68 0.16 -9.42
C PRO A 90 4.53 1.40 -9.20
N ASP A 91 4.61 1.91 -7.98
CA ASP A 91 5.14 3.25 -7.69
C ASP A 91 6.02 3.32 -6.43
N GLY A 92 6.50 2.17 -5.95
CA GLY A 92 7.49 2.09 -4.90
C GLY A 92 8.82 2.69 -5.35
N GLY A 93 9.43 3.50 -4.48
CA GLY A 93 10.72 4.12 -4.77
C GLY A 93 11.90 3.15 -4.65
N ASP A 94 12.91 3.34 -5.49
CA ASP A 94 14.17 2.60 -5.38
C ASP A 94 14.93 2.97 -4.10
N PRO A 95 15.67 2.02 -3.52
CA PRO A 95 16.47 2.30 -2.34
C PRO A 95 17.77 3.02 -2.68
N ALA A 96 18.34 3.71 -1.69
CA ALA A 96 19.67 4.31 -1.82
C ALA A 96 20.73 3.21 -2.05
N LYS A 97 21.58 3.34 -3.07
CA LYS A 97 22.66 2.36 -3.31
C LYS A 97 23.76 2.52 -2.26
N TYR A 98 24.14 1.43 -1.58
CA TYR A 98 25.31 1.38 -0.69
C TYR A 98 26.24 0.25 -1.12
N ASP A 99 27.41 0.61 -1.63
CA ASP A 99 28.47 -0.33 -2.05
C ASP A 99 29.68 -0.23 -1.10
N THR A 100 29.53 -0.66 0.14
CA THR A 100 30.66 -0.78 1.09
C THR A 100 30.70 -2.16 1.71
N TYR A 101 31.88 -2.74 1.91
CA TYR A 101 32.06 -4.07 2.52
C TYR A 101 31.91 -4.01 4.06
N PRO A 102 31.23 -4.97 4.72
CA PRO A 102 30.39 -6.03 4.13
C PRO A 102 29.23 -5.41 3.34
N ILE A 103 28.91 -5.95 2.16
CA ILE A 103 27.85 -5.39 1.29
C ILE A 103 26.60 -5.26 2.14
N LYS A 104 26.01 -4.07 2.20
CA LYS A 104 24.73 -3.86 2.88
C LYS A 104 23.74 -3.37 1.85
N LYS A 105 22.67 -4.13 1.65
CA LYS A 105 21.61 -3.73 0.74
C LYS A 105 20.41 -3.21 1.53
N PRO A 106 20.02 -1.95 1.36
CA PRO A 106 18.71 -1.50 1.80
C PRO A 106 17.60 -2.26 1.07
N GLY A 107 16.36 -2.15 1.54
CA GLY A 107 15.20 -2.63 0.81
C GLY A 107 14.55 -1.49 0.02
N GLY A 108 14.01 -1.77 -1.16
CA GLY A 108 13.21 -0.79 -1.93
C GLY A 108 11.84 -0.53 -1.31
N GLY A 109 11.15 0.55 -1.70
CA GLY A 109 9.78 0.82 -1.27
C GLY A 109 8.80 -0.26 -1.75
N GLY A 110 7.67 -0.43 -1.08
CA GLY A 110 6.53 -1.21 -1.57
C GLY A 110 5.69 -0.34 -2.49
N GLY A 111 5.06 -0.94 -3.49
CA GLY A 111 4.13 -0.23 -4.36
C GLY A 111 2.73 -0.09 -3.75
N SER A 112 1.99 0.89 -4.25
CA SER A 112 0.60 1.11 -3.88
C SER A 112 -0.34 0.05 -4.47
N SER A 113 -1.46 -0.17 -3.78
CA SER A 113 -2.61 -0.86 -4.35
C SER A 113 -3.73 0.15 -4.56
N ARG A 114 -4.43 0.06 -5.68
CA ARG A 114 -5.49 1.02 -6.03
C ARG A 114 -6.59 0.40 -6.85
N VAL A 115 -7.76 1.01 -6.73
CA VAL A 115 -8.90 0.75 -7.61
C VAL A 115 -9.27 2.04 -8.32
N SER A 116 -9.44 1.97 -9.63
CA SER A 116 -9.68 3.12 -10.50
C SER A 116 -10.89 2.87 -11.42
N LEU A 117 -11.62 3.93 -11.74
CA LEU A 117 -12.63 3.95 -12.80
C LEU A 117 -12.03 4.67 -14.01
N GLY A 118 -11.57 3.91 -15.01
CA GLY A 118 -10.67 4.45 -16.02
C GLY A 118 -9.40 4.98 -15.37
N ASP A 119 -9.02 6.22 -15.68
CA ASP A 119 -7.83 6.88 -15.12
C ASP A 119 -8.06 7.58 -13.77
N ILE A 120 -9.27 7.50 -13.22
CA ILE A 120 -9.62 8.19 -11.96
C ILE A 120 -9.44 7.21 -10.79
N PRO A 121 -8.44 7.41 -9.90
CA PRO A 121 -8.28 6.59 -8.71
C PRO A 121 -9.43 6.85 -7.74
N LEU A 122 -10.15 5.79 -7.36
CA LEU A 122 -11.25 5.84 -6.39
C LEU A 122 -10.74 5.61 -4.98
N ILE A 123 -9.79 4.69 -4.83
CA ILE A 123 -9.15 4.34 -3.56
C ILE A 123 -7.70 3.97 -3.84
N VAL A 124 -6.81 4.44 -2.97
CA VAL A 124 -5.37 4.16 -3.05
C VAL A 124 -4.88 3.88 -1.63
N ALA A 125 -4.17 2.77 -1.50
CA ALA A 125 -3.42 2.39 -0.32
C ALA A 125 -1.93 2.41 -0.70
N ALA A 126 -1.18 3.43 -0.26
CA ALA A 126 0.25 3.53 -0.56
C ALA A 126 1.02 2.37 0.07
N GLY A 127 2.08 1.93 -0.62
CA GLY A 127 3.04 0.98 -0.07
C GLY A 127 3.93 1.61 1.00
N GLY A 128 4.55 0.77 1.81
CA GLY A 128 5.50 1.19 2.84
C GLY A 128 6.87 1.49 2.25
N SER A 129 7.64 2.38 2.89
CA SER A 129 9.02 2.61 2.46
C SER A 129 9.91 1.42 2.79
N GLY A 130 10.97 1.25 2.02
CA GLY A 130 11.95 0.19 2.27
C GLY A 130 12.86 0.49 3.46
N ALA A 131 13.44 -0.56 4.03
CA ALA A 131 14.31 -0.43 5.19
C ALA A 131 15.70 0.12 4.81
N SER A 132 16.26 0.94 5.69
CA SER A 132 17.69 1.23 5.66
C SER A 132 18.47 0.16 6.43
N ILE A 133 19.80 0.25 6.42
CA ILE A 133 20.68 -0.66 7.17
C ILE A 133 20.59 -0.45 8.70
N THR A 134 20.06 0.68 9.15
CA THR A 134 20.02 1.08 10.57
C THR A 134 18.62 1.34 11.09
N ARG A 135 17.62 1.47 10.21
CA ARG A 135 16.25 1.83 10.56
C ARG A 135 15.27 1.03 9.73
N ASP A 136 14.22 0.55 10.38
CA ASP A 136 13.06 -0.02 9.72
C ASP A 136 12.40 1.02 8.81
N GLY A 137 11.74 0.55 7.76
CA GLY A 137 11.01 1.40 6.83
C GLY A 137 9.82 2.06 7.53
N SER A 138 9.51 3.28 7.11
CA SER A 138 8.28 3.98 7.48
C SER A 138 7.07 3.39 6.78
N PRO A 139 5.91 3.39 7.44
CA PRO A 139 4.65 2.90 6.89
C PRO A 139 4.16 3.76 5.72
N GLY A 140 3.34 3.17 4.85
CA GLY A 140 2.67 3.88 3.76
C GLY A 140 1.63 4.88 4.27
N GLY A 141 1.38 5.95 3.51
CA GLY A 141 0.31 6.91 3.79
C GLY A 141 -1.00 6.53 3.12
N GLY A 142 -2.12 6.60 3.84
CA GLY A 142 -3.45 6.29 3.30
C GLY A 142 -4.50 7.30 3.76
N ASN A 143 -5.57 7.46 2.98
CA ASN A 143 -6.62 8.45 3.26
C ASN A 143 -7.48 8.11 4.50
N ASN A 144 -7.38 6.89 5.03
CA ASN A 144 -8.23 6.37 6.12
C ASN A 144 -7.44 5.61 7.22
N THR A 145 -6.11 5.55 7.13
CA THR A 145 -5.26 4.82 8.09
C THR A 145 -4.12 5.70 8.56
N CYS A 146 -3.91 5.74 9.87
CA CYS A 146 -2.75 6.37 10.48
C CYS A 146 -1.87 5.34 11.15
N PHE A 147 -0.58 5.61 11.11
CA PHE A 147 0.41 4.83 11.82
C PHE A 147 1.07 5.72 12.86
N TYR A 148 1.14 5.23 14.08
CA TYR A 148 1.86 5.92 15.16
C TYR A 148 2.99 5.04 15.69
N LYS A 149 4.00 5.71 16.25
CA LYS A 149 5.18 5.10 16.84
C LYS A 149 5.24 5.49 18.31
N GLU A 150 5.26 4.50 19.21
CA GLU A 150 5.50 4.76 20.63
C GLU A 150 6.96 5.19 20.85
N ARG A 151 7.16 6.16 21.75
CA ARG A 151 8.50 6.68 22.04
C ARG A 151 9.38 5.55 22.61
N GLY A 152 10.46 5.22 21.90
CA GLY A 152 11.42 4.19 22.30
C GLY A 152 11.16 2.80 21.71
N ASN A 153 10.13 2.65 20.88
CA ASN A 153 9.83 1.41 20.16
C ASN A 153 9.94 1.65 18.66
N ASP A 154 10.66 0.79 17.92
CA ASP A 154 10.77 0.89 16.44
C ASP A 154 9.55 0.34 15.68
N ASN A 155 8.58 -0.24 16.41
CA ASN A 155 7.34 -0.75 15.83
C ASN A 155 6.35 0.38 15.51
N TYR A 156 5.63 0.20 14.41
CA TYR A 156 4.49 1.04 14.02
C TYR A 156 3.20 0.30 14.35
N PHE A 157 2.21 1.02 14.86
CA PHE A 157 0.88 0.50 15.11
C PHE A 157 -0.11 1.14 14.15
N GLU A 158 -1.01 0.33 13.61
CA GLU A 158 -2.07 0.78 12.72
C GLU A 158 -3.32 1.20 13.51
N THR A 159 -3.96 2.29 13.09
CA THR A 159 -5.25 2.71 13.63
C THR A 159 -6.06 3.49 12.60
N SER A 160 -7.38 3.36 12.70
CA SER A 160 -8.37 4.17 11.99
C SER A 160 -9.02 5.23 12.90
N GLU A 161 -8.53 5.39 14.14
CA GLU A 161 -9.05 6.39 15.08
C GLU A 161 -8.68 7.81 14.67
N LYS A 162 -9.69 8.63 14.38
CA LYS A 162 -9.55 10.01 13.88
C LYS A 162 -8.68 10.93 14.75
N LYS A 163 -8.62 10.71 16.06
CA LYS A 163 -7.81 11.53 16.98
C LYS A 163 -6.29 11.38 16.79
N TYR A 164 -5.84 10.29 16.17
CA TYR A 164 -4.43 10.06 15.83
C TYR A 164 -4.11 10.48 14.40
N MET A 165 -5.09 11.04 13.70
CA MET A 165 -4.95 11.58 12.36
C MET A 165 -4.73 13.10 12.48
N THR A 166 -3.72 13.64 11.78
CA THR A 166 -3.58 15.09 11.67
C THR A 166 -4.77 15.61 10.87
N GLU A 167 -5.45 16.65 11.37
CA GLU A 167 -6.63 17.23 10.69
C GLU A 167 -6.33 17.68 9.25
N ASP A 168 -5.05 17.92 8.95
CA ASP A 168 -4.55 18.26 7.63
C ASP A 168 -4.02 17.03 6.88
N ARG A 169 -4.75 16.65 5.83
CA ARG A 169 -4.34 15.70 4.79
C ARG A 169 -3.14 16.26 4.01
N ASN A 170 -1.93 16.03 4.50
CA ASN A 170 -0.70 16.27 3.71
C ASN A 170 -0.37 15.10 2.75
N GLY A 171 -1.40 14.50 2.18
CA GLY A 171 -1.39 13.85 0.86
C GLY A 171 -2.52 14.49 0.08
N GLY A 172 -2.20 15.52 -0.71
CA GLY A 172 -3.15 16.53 -1.17
C GLY A 172 -4.42 15.99 -1.87
N PRO A 173 -5.51 16.79 -1.89
CA PRO A 173 -6.82 16.38 -2.38
C PRO A 173 -6.83 16.14 -3.91
N GLY A 174 -7.31 14.97 -4.31
CA GLY A 174 -8.05 14.85 -5.57
C GLY A 174 -9.19 15.87 -5.54
N LYS A 175 -9.21 16.77 -6.52
CA LYS A 175 -10.14 17.90 -6.57
C LYS A 175 -11.57 17.43 -6.30
N LYS A 176 -12.27 18.16 -5.41
CA LYS A 176 -13.72 18.07 -5.20
C LYS A 176 -14.41 18.15 -6.56
N GLY A 177 -15.18 17.11 -6.90
CA GLY A 177 -15.95 17.08 -8.14
C GLY A 177 -16.54 15.74 -8.55
N LEU A 178 -16.18 14.62 -7.92
CA LEU A 178 -16.83 13.34 -8.25
C LEU A 178 -17.94 13.01 -7.26
N VAL A 179 -19.12 13.56 -7.52
CA VAL A 179 -20.36 12.89 -7.13
C VAL A 179 -20.60 11.85 -8.22
N ILE A 180 -20.32 10.58 -7.95
CA ILE A 180 -20.90 9.50 -8.76
C ILE A 180 -22.27 9.21 -8.14
N ILE A 181 -23.31 9.72 -8.79
CA ILE A 181 -24.72 9.35 -8.53
C ILE A 181 -25.00 8.01 -9.21
#